data_AF-A0A5Q4SWK3-F1
#
_entry.id   AF-A0A5Q4SWK3-F1
#
_cell.length_a   1.000
_cell.length_b   1.000
_cell.length_c   1.000
_cell.angle_alpha   90.00
_cell.angle_beta   90.00
_cell.angle_gamma   90.00
#
_symmetry.space_group_name_H-M   'P 1'
#
loop_
_entity.id
_entity.type
_entity.pdbx_description
1 polymer ?
#
loop_
_entity_poly.entity_id
_entity_poly.type
_entity_poly.pdbx_seq_one_letter_code
_entity_poly.pdbx_strand_id
1 'polypeptide(L)'
;MALLVAAGAGWGVYAFTQSVGSTASSTGGTSEGGTGKDDTEHDGKNADGTVPSGLLGTWSAQVGGEGTSTRQLVVRQGEVGESVLTLTAEGPLDTGGSYRCVFQADLESASSSEESVRVGASRITEGEPLTSCSPGKPTILTLLPDGSLRREIASSGESLTYTKTG
;
A
#
# COMPACT_ATOMS: atom_id res chain seq x y z
N MET A 1 12.73 -16.78 49.05
CA MET A 1 12.58 -18.07 48.34
C MET A 1 12.60 -17.77 46.85
N ALA A 2 13.55 -18.34 46.13
CA ALA A 2 13.70 -18.26 44.67
C ALA A 2 12.81 -19.32 43.98
N LEU A 3 12.43 -19.10 42.72
CA LEU A 3 12.03 -20.07 41.67
C LEU A 3 11.73 -19.25 40.39
N LEU A 4 12.65 -19.14 39.42
CA LEU A 4 12.96 -20.01 38.27
C LEU A 4 12.47 -19.38 36.95
N VAL A 5 13.42 -19.22 36.02
CA VAL A 5 13.29 -18.69 34.65
C VAL A 5 12.98 -19.85 33.69
N ALA A 6 12.19 -19.60 32.64
CA ALA A 6 12.15 -20.48 31.47
C ALA A 6 12.13 -19.64 30.19
N ALA A 7 13.26 -19.66 29.48
CA ALA A 7 13.41 -19.18 28.11
C ALA A 7 13.14 -20.36 27.17
N GLY A 8 12.27 -20.17 26.19
CA GLY A 8 12.03 -21.13 25.10
C GLY A 8 12.20 -20.43 23.76
N ALA A 9 13.35 -20.66 23.12
CA ALA A 9 13.60 -20.31 21.72
C ALA A 9 13.21 -21.51 20.84
N GLY A 10 12.43 -21.27 19.79
CA GLY A 10 12.10 -22.28 18.79
C GLY A 10 12.09 -21.64 17.41
N TRP A 11 13.16 -21.84 16.65
CA TRP A 11 13.24 -21.49 15.24
C TRP A 11 12.85 -22.71 14.41
N GLY A 12 11.82 -22.58 13.58
CA GLY A 12 11.47 -23.56 12.55
C GLY A 12 11.84 -23.01 11.18
N VAL A 13 12.73 -23.71 10.47
CA VAL A 13 12.99 -23.48 9.04
C VAL A 13 12.16 -24.48 8.24
N TYR A 14 11.50 -24.02 7.17
CA TYR A 14 10.85 -24.91 6.20
C TYR A 14 11.80 -25.16 5.03
N ALA A 15 11.92 -26.43 4.66
CA ALA A 15 12.82 -26.92 3.63
C ALA A 15 12.22 -26.77 2.23
N PHE A 16 13.12 -26.42 1.30
CA PHE A 16 12.93 -26.29 -0.14
C PHE A 16 12.87 -27.68 -0.81
N THR A 17 11.78 -28.01 -1.51
CA THR A 17 11.71 -29.20 -2.38
C THR A 17 11.83 -28.79 -3.85
N GLN A 18 13.01 -29.09 -4.39
CA GLN A 18 13.41 -28.94 -5.78
C GLN A 18 12.82 -30.14 -6.55
N SER A 19 11.82 -29.94 -7.42
CA SER A 19 11.42 -30.99 -8.37
C SER A 19 12.13 -30.79 -9.70
N VAL A 20 12.98 -31.78 -10.00
CA VAL A 20 13.74 -31.99 -11.23
C VAL A 20 12.81 -32.06 -12.45
N GLY A 21 13.17 -31.34 -13.51
CA GLY A 21 12.56 -31.53 -14.83
C GLY A 21 13.22 -32.67 -15.62
N SER A 22 12.43 -33.43 -16.39
CA SER A 22 12.66 -33.80 -17.80
C SER A 22 11.74 -34.95 -18.29
N THR A 23 10.87 -34.60 -19.24
CA THR A 23 10.54 -35.28 -20.52
C THR A 23 10.43 -36.81 -20.61
N ALA A 24 9.24 -37.35 -20.91
CA ALA A 24 8.89 -37.93 -22.24
C ALA A 24 7.49 -38.63 -22.31
N SER A 25 6.66 -38.14 -23.24
CA SER A 25 5.72 -38.76 -24.19
C SER A 25 4.83 -39.98 -23.86
N SER A 26 3.52 -39.82 -24.07
CA SER A 26 2.70 -40.77 -24.87
C SER A 26 1.41 -40.15 -25.45
N THR A 27 1.37 -40.12 -26.79
CA THR A 27 0.30 -40.40 -27.78
C THR A 27 -1.18 -40.01 -27.57
N GLY A 28 -1.67 -39.11 -28.44
CA GLY A 28 -2.77 -39.41 -29.39
C GLY A 28 -4.15 -38.76 -29.17
N GLY A 29 -4.60 -37.94 -30.13
CA GLY A 29 -6.02 -37.60 -30.35
C GLY A 29 -6.28 -36.25 -31.04
N THR A 30 -6.91 -36.29 -32.21
CA THR A 30 -7.11 -35.18 -33.17
C THR A 30 -8.47 -34.45 -33.01
N SER A 31 -8.46 -33.17 -33.41
CA SER A 31 -9.54 -32.36 -34.04
C SER A 31 -10.42 -31.38 -33.25
N GLU A 32 -10.48 -30.19 -33.86
CA GLU A 32 -11.57 -29.20 -33.97
C GLU A 32 -11.92 -28.26 -32.80
N GLY A 33 -11.50 -27.00 -32.97
CA GLY A 33 -12.43 -25.91 -33.28
C GLY A 33 -13.43 -25.53 -32.20
N GLY A 34 -13.06 -24.53 -31.39
CA GLY A 34 -14.01 -23.82 -30.56
C GLY A 34 -13.42 -22.51 -30.04
N THR A 35 -13.88 -21.40 -30.61
CA THR A 35 -13.75 -20.03 -30.09
C THR A 35 -14.02 -19.99 -28.58
N GLY A 36 -12.94 -19.92 -27.80
CA GLY A 36 -12.97 -19.62 -26.38
C GLY A 36 -12.50 -18.18 -26.19
N LYS A 37 -13.35 -17.37 -25.55
CA LYS A 37 -13.09 -15.98 -25.21
C LYS A 37 -11.72 -15.82 -24.57
N ASP A 38 -10.92 -14.88 -25.07
CA ASP A 38 -9.96 -14.15 -24.24
C ASP A 38 -10.78 -13.33 -23.24
N ASP A 39 -11.35 -14.03 -22.26
CA ASP A 39 -11.55 -13.43 -20.96
C ASP A 39 -10.13 -13.28 -20.43
N THR A 40 -9.53 -12.10 -20.62
CA THR A 40 -8.50 -11.59 -19.72
C THR A 40 -9.16 -11.49 -18.34
N GLU A 41 -9.32 -12.63 -17.69
CA GLU A 41 -9.28 -12.73 -16.25
C GLU A 41 -7.95 -12.08 -15.89
N HIS A 42 -8.04 -10.84 -15.42
CA HIS A 42 -7.02 -10.25 -14.59
C HIS A 42 -6.97 -11.14 -13.35
N ASP A 43 -6.25 -12.25 -13.50
CA ASP A 43 -5.87 -13.18 -12.48
C ASP A 43 -5.05 -12.35 -11.51
N GLY A 44 -5.75 -11.78 -10.53
CA GLY A 44 -5.21 -11.12 -9.37
C GLY A 44 -4.43 -12.15 -8.59
N LYS A 45 -3.28 -12.55 -9.13
CA LYS A 45 -2.20 -13.15 -8.35
C LYS A 45 -1.93 -12.14 -7.27
N ASN A 46 -2.40 -12.48 -6.07
CA ASN A 46 -2.05 -11.83 -4.83
C ASN A 46 -0.55 -11.56 -4.90
N ALA A 47 -0.18 -10.31 -5.12
CA ALA A 47 1.21 -9.93 -5.00
C ALA A 47 1.54 -10.19 -3.54
N ASP A 48 2.45 -11.13 -3.26
CA ASP A 48 2.85 -11.63 -1.94
C ASP A 48 3.56 -10.56 -1.09
N GLY A 49 3.14 -9.30 -1.15
CA GLY A 49 3.69 -8.22 -0.33
C GLY A 49 3.00 -8.09 1.02
N THR A 50 3.57 -7.23 1.85
CA THR A 50 3.14 -7.02 3.24
C THR A 50 1.91 -6.10 3.36
N VAL A 51 1.56 -5.37 2.30
CA VAL A 51 0.41 -4.44 2.31
C VAL A 51 -0.90 -5.23 2.12
N PRO A 52 -1.88 -5.11 3.04
CA PRO A 52 -3.19 -5.71 2.87
C PRO A 52 -3.89 -5.27 1.58
N SER A 53 -4.48 -6.23 0.87
CA SER A 53 -5.13 -6.00 -0.43
C SER A 53 -6.25 -4.95 -0.38
N GLY A 54 -6.97 -4.85 0.74
CA GLY A 54 -8.01 -3.85 0.94
C GLY A 54 -7.50 -2.40 0.94
N LEU A 55 -6.22 -2.16 1.26
CA LEU A 55 -5.62 -0.83 1.21
C LEU A 55 -5.17 -0.44 -0.20
N LEU A 56 -5.02 -1.39 -1.11
CA LEU A 56 -4.51 -1.14 -2.46
C LEU A 56 -5.50 -0.31 -3.29
N GLY A 57 -4.94 0.58 -4.10
CA GLY A 57 -5.67 1.39 -5.06
C GLY A 57 -5.45 2.88 -4.87
N THR A 58 -6.37 3.65 -5.45
CA THR A 58 -6.34 5.12 -5.39
C THR A 58 -7.43 5.63 -4.49
N TRP A 59 -7.08 6.59 -3.64
CA TRP A 59 -7.92 7.17 -2.62
C TRP A 59 -7.89 8.69 -2.73
N SER A 60 -9.01 9.35 -2.46
CA SER A 60 -9.11 10.81 -2.52
C SER A 60 -9.77 11.39 -1.27
N ALA A 61 -9.26 12.53 -0.82
CA ALA A 61 -9.84 13.33 0.24
C ALA A 61 -9.80 14.82 -0.14
N GLN A 62 -10.77 15.56 0.38
CA GLN A 62 -10.84 17.01 0.28
C GLN A 62 -10.54 17.62 1.65
N VAL A 63 -9.67 18.63 1.69
CA VAL A 63 -9.23 19.31 2.91
C VAL A 63 -9.43 20.81 2.74
N GLY A 64 -10.15 21.43 3.66
CA GLY A 64 -10.40 22.88 3.69
C GLY A 64 -11.84 23.29 3.37
N GLY A 65 -12.08 24.61 3.38
CA GLY A 65 -13.35 25.28 3.05
C GLY A 65 -13.39 25.80 1.60
N GLU A 66 -13.71 27.09 1.38
CA GLU A 66 -13.81 27.79 0.07
C GLU A 66 -12.48 27.96 -0.70
N GLY A 67 -11.61 26.95 -0.62
CA GLY A 67 -10.30 26.84 -1.24
C GLY A 67 -9.82 25.41 -1.00
N THR A 68 -10.57 24.46 -1.55
CA THR A 68 -10.40 23.05 -1.21
C THR A 68 -9.09 22.52 -1.76
N SER A 69 -8.23 22.04 -0.87
CA SER A 69 -7.07 21.25 -1.26
C SER A 69 -7.49 19.80 -1.46
N THR A 70 -7.04 19.19 -2.55
CA THR A 70 -7.22 17.77 -2.81
C THR A 70 -6.01 17.00 -2.31
N ARG A 71 -6.28 15.79 -1.81
CA ARG A 71 -5.28 14.80 -1.41
C ARG A 71 -5.59 13.52 -2.18
N GLN A 72 -4.76 13.17 -3.15
CA GLN A 72 -4.84 11.89 -3.83
C GLN A 72 -3.74 10.97 -3.31
N LEU A 73 -4.13 9.83 -2.76
CA LEU A 73 -3.24 8.84 -2.20
C LEU A 73 -3.29 7.58 -3.05
N VAL A 74 -2.14 7.12 -3.52
CA VAL A 74 -1.98 5.83 -4.20
C VAL A 74 -1.24 4.89 -3.26
N VAL A 75 -1.85 3.74 -2.99
CA VAL A 75 -1.26 2.66 -2.20
C VAL A 75 -1.04 1.47 -3.11
N ARG A 76 0.19 0.99 -3.15
CA ARG A 76 0.61 -0.18 -3.95
C ARG A 76 1.17 -1.27 -3.06
N GLN A 77 1.30 -2.46 -3.64
CA GLN A 77 1.99 -3.56 -2.96
C GLN A 77 3.46 -3.22 -2.70
N GLY A 78 4.02 -3.77 -1.62
CA GLY A 78 5.44 -3.79 -1.34
C GLY A 78 5.78 -4.47 -0.02
N GLU A 79 7.08 -4.61 0.22
CA GLU A 79 7.66 -5.12 1.46
C GLU A 79 8.13 -3.99 2.39
N VAL A 80 8.53 -4.34 3.61
CA VAL A 80 9.09 -3.39 4.57
C VAL A 80 10.38 -2.78 4.01
N GLY A 81 10.47 -1.45 4.05
CA GLY A 81 11.55 -0.67 3.45
C GLY A 81 11.31 -0.26 2.01
N GLU A 82 10.26 -0.78 1.35
CA GLU A 82 9.91 -0.37 0.00
C GLU A 82 8.93 0.80 -0.01
N SER A 83 9.02 1.64 -1.04
CA SER A 83 8.05 2.70 -1.25
C SER A 83 6.70 2.10 -1.63
N VAL A 84 5.68 2.29 -0.80
CA VAL A 84 4.32 1.75 -1.00
C VAL A 84 3.26 2.84 -1.15
N LEU A 85 3.61 4.08 -0.79
CA LEU A 85 2.68 5.20 -0.72
C LEU A 85 3.17 6.32 -1.62
N THR A 86 2.29 6.82 -2.49
CA THR A 86 2.43 8.12 -3.16
C THR A 86 1.28 9.02 -2.74
N LEU A 87 1.57 10.24 -2.28
CA LEU A 87 0.57 11.25 -1.94
C LEU A 87 0.77 12.47 -2.81
N THR A 88 -0.26 12.85 -3.56
CA THR A 88 -0.33 14.12 -4.28
C THR A 88 -1.23 15.07 -3.51
N ALA A 89 -0.70 16.24 -3.18
CA ALA A 89 -1.38 17.32 -2.49
C ALA A 89 -1.44 18.52 -3.43
N GLU A 90 -2.65 18.96 -3.75
CA GLU A 90 -2.89 20.09 -4.66
C GLU A 90 -3.89 21.05 -4.01
N GLY A 91 -3.75 22.34 -4.28
CA GLY A 91 -4.68 23.33 -3.76
C GLY A 91 -4.26 24.76 -4.05
N PRO A 92 -5.09 25.75 -3.68
CA PRO A 92 -4.75 27.16 -3.82
C PRO A 92 -3.65 27.56 -2.82
N LEU A 93 -2.87 28.57 -3.20
CA LEU A 93 -1.95 29.27 -2.29
C LEU A 93 -2.59 30.56 -1.79
N ASP A 94 -2.36 30.91 -0.52
CA ASP A 94 -2.87 32.16 0.09
C ASP A 94 -2.33 33.42 -0.61
N THR A 95 -1.15 33.32 -1.22
CA THR A 95 -0.51 34.38 -2.00
C THR A 95 -1.05 34.50 -3.42
N GLY A 96 -2.04 33.69 -3.79
CA GLY A 96 -2.50 33.48 -5.16
C GLY A 96 -1.72 32.37 -5.88
N GLY A 97 -2.36 31.77 -6.89
CA GLY A 97 -1.85 30.61 -7.62
C GLY A 97 -2.24 29.28 -6.94
N SER A 98 -1.55 28.20 -7.34
CA SER A 98 -1.77 26.85 -6.81
C SER A 98 -0.46 26.20 -6.41
N TYR A 99 -0.52 25.24 -5.50
CA TYR A 99 0.58 24.35 -5.19
C TYR A 99 0.28 22.92 -5.68
N ARG A 100 1.34 22.19 -5.99
CA ARG A 100 1.34 20.74 -6.21
C ARG A 100 2.55 20.13 -5.52
N CYS A 101 2.32 19.22 -4.58
CA CYS A 101 3.37 18.49 -3.88
C CYS A 101 3.14 16.99 -4.02
N VAL A 102 4.15 16.27 -4.52
CA VAL A 102 4.14 14.81 -4.59
C VAL A 102 5.12 14.28 -3.56
N PHE A 103 4.62 13.35 -2.75
CA PHE A 103 5.39 12.71 -1.70
C PHE A 103 5.41 11.20 -1.91
N GLN A 104 6.51 10.58 -1.50
CA GLN A 104 6.61 9.14 -1.39
C GLN A 104 7.02 8.72 0.01
N ALA A 105 6.50 7.60 0.46
CA ALA A 105 6.86 7.01 1.74
C ALA A 105 6.99 5.49 1.65
N ASP A 106 7.80 4.97 2.55
CA ASP A 106 8.19 3.57 2.58
C ASP A 106 7.42 2.83 3.68
N LEU A 107 7.16 1.54 3.46
CA LEU A 107 6.48 0.71 4.44
C LEU A 107 7.42 0.49 5.62
N GLU A 108 7.00 0.87 6.83
CA GLU A 108 7.79 0.62 8.04
C GLU A 108 7.46 -0.75 8.63
N SER A 109 6.19 -1.12 8.66
CA SER A 109 5.74 -2.43 9.13
C SER A 109 4.30 -2.70 8.71
N ALA A 110 3.94 -3.98 8.57
CA ALA A 110 2.55 -4.35 8.80
C ALA A 110 2.17 -3.99 10.24
N SER A 111 0.92 -3.58 10.46
CA SER A 111 0.39 -3.51 11.81
C SER A 111 0.02 -4.91 12.29
N SER A 112 -0.20 -5.08 13.59
CA SER A 112 -0.66 -6.33 14.19
C SER A 112 -2.07 -6.77 13.76
N SER A 113 -2.79 -5.94 13.01
CA SER A 113 -4.13 -6.21 12.48
C SER A 113 -4.07 -6.19 10.95
N GLU A 114 -4.74 -7.16 10.31
CA GLU A 114 -4.74 -7.37 8.85
C GLU A 114 -5.31 -6.19 8.04
N GLU A 115 -5.82 -5.16 8.69
CA GLU A 115 -6.47 -4.00 8.07
C GLU A 115 -5.63 -2.72 8.13
N SER A 116 -4.41 -2.79 8.68
CA SER A 116 -3.58 -1.59 8.85
C SER A 116 -2.09 -1.81 8.59
N VAL A 117 -1.43 -0.73 8.18
CA VAL A 117 0.03 -0.69 7.99
C VAL A 117 0.60 0.60 8.54
N ARG A 118 1.87 0.53 8.94
CA ARG A 118 2.65 1.69 9.32
C ARG A 118 3.53 2.11 8.16
N VAL A 119 3.43 3.39 7.80
CA VAL A 119 4.19 4.01 6.72
C VAL A 119 5.08 5.09 7.33
N GLY A 120 6.33 5.12 6.90
CA GLY A 120 7.32 6.06 7.43
C GLY A 120 7.09 7.50 7.02
N ALA A 121 8.04 8.34 7.41
CA ALA A 121 8.04 9.75 7.02
C ALA A 121 8.08 9.87 5.48
N SER A 122 7.27 10.77 4.94
CA SER A 122 7.20 10.95 3.48
C SER A 122 8.17 12.02 3.02
N ARG A 123 8.93 11.72 1.97
CA ARG A 123 9.85 12.66 1.33
C ARG A 123 9.18 13.33 0.13
N ILE A 124 9.58 14.56 -0.18
CA ILE A 124 9.11 15.26 -1.37
C ILE A 124 9.84 14.69 -2.58
N THR A 125 9.10 14.27 -3.61
CA THR A 125 9.65 13.86 -4.90
C THR A 125 9.44 14.91 -5.98
N GLU A 126 8.33 15.66 -5.91
CA GLU A 126 8.04 16.79 -6.79
C GLU A 126 7.36 17.91 -5.99
N GLY A 127 7.62 19.17 -6.36
CA GLY A 127 7.04 20.32 -5.68
C GLY A 127 6.99 21.56 -6.57
N GLU A 128 5.80 22.13 -6.71
CA GLU A 128 5.51 23.29 -7.55
C GLU A 128 4.62 24.27 -6.78
N PRO A 129 5.16 25.38 -6.25
CA PRO A 129 6.59 25.61 -6.01
C PRO A 129 7.09 24.73 -4.85
N LEU A 130 8.36 24.30 -4.91
CA LEU A 130 8.96 23.45 -3.87
C LEU A 130 8.89 24.07 -2.45
N THR A 131 8.94 25.40 -2.37
CA THR A 131 8.81 26.15 -1.11
C THR A 131 7.48 25.97 -0.40
N SER A 132 6.45 25.50 -1.11
CA SER A 132 5.13 25.21 -0.53
C SER A 132 5.00 23.77 -0.03
N CYS A 133 6.03 22.94 -0.20
CA CYS A 133 6.03 21.54 0.19
C CYS A 133 6.90 21.32 1.43
N SER A 134 6.49 20.41 2.30
CA SER A 134 7.28 19.99 3.47
C SER A 134 7.18 18.47 3.65
N PRO A 135 8.26 17.78 4.03
CA PRO A 135 8.22 16.35 4.31
C PRO A 135 7.10 15.99 5.30
N GLY A 136 6.44 14.86 5.07
CA GLY A 136 5.36 14.40 5.91
C GLY A 136 5.85 13.56 7.07
N LYS A 137 5.08 13.56 8.16
CA LYS A 137 5.33 12.69 9.32
C LYS A 137 4.94 11.23 9.02
N PRO A 138 5.49 10.25 9.77
CA PRO A 138 5.04 8.86 9.72
C PRO A 138 3.54 8.73 10.01
N THR A 139 2.87 7.81 9.33
CA THR A 139 1.43 7.61 9.42
C THR A 139 1.02 6.15 9.53
N ILE A 140 -0.13 5.91 10.14
CA ILE A 140 -0.82 4.62 10.12
C ILE A 140 -1.94 4.72 9.09
N LEU A 141 -2.00 3.75 8.17
CA LEU A 141 -3.11 3.55 7.26
C LEU A 141 -4.02 2.47 7.82
N THR A 142 -5.33 2.71 7.87
CA THR A 142 -6.31 1.76 8.37
C THR A 142 -7.51 1.72 7.44
N LEU A 143 -7.88 0.54 6.97
CA LEU A 143 -9.15 0.33 6.28
C LEU A 143 -10.27 0.35 7.33
N LEU A 144 -11.25 1.21 7.15
CA LEU A 144 -12.41 1.28 8.02
C LEU A 144 -13.49 0.30 7.58
N PRO A 145 -14.42 -0.11 8.47
CA PRO A 145 -15.49 -1.06 8.13
C PRO A 145 -16.43 -0.60 7.00
N ASP A 146 -16.50 0.71 6.74
CA ASP A 146 -17.27 1.29 5.63
C ASP A 146 -16.52 1.29 4.29
N GLY A 147 -15.30 0.74 4.26
CA GLY A 147 -14.44 0.68 3.08
C GLY A 147 -13.65 1.96 2.81
N SER A 148 -13.76 2.98 3.67
CA SER A 148 -12.94 4.19 3.58
C SER A 148 -11.54 3.97 4.17
N LEU A 149 -10.57 4.77 3.74
CA LEU A 149 -9.20 4.70 4.25
C LEU A 149 -8.97 5.83 5.24
N ARG A 150 -8.62 5.50 6.49
CA ARG A 150 -8.12 6.48 7.46
C ARG A 150 -6.60 6.54 7.40
N ARG A 151 -6.05 7.74 7.23
CA ARG A 151 -4.62 8.01 7.44
C ARG A 151 -4.45 8.85 8.69
N GLU A 152 -3.67 8.35 9.64
CA GLU A 152 -3.45 8.95 10.95
C GLU A 152 -1.98 9.27 11.16
N ILE A 153 -1.65 10.45 11.68
CA ILE A 153 -0.28 10.82 12.06
C ILE A 153 0.11 10.06 13.32
N ALA A 154 1.09 9.17 13.22
CA ALA A 154 1.43 8.23 14.29
C ALA A 154 1.85 8.91 15.61
N SER A 155 2.35 10.15 15.55
CA SER A 155 2.79 10.90 16.73
C SER A 155 1.67 11.72 17.41
N SER A 156 0.63 12.13 16.68
CA SER A 156 -0.39 13.07 17.18
C SER A 156 -1.82 12.52 17.15
N GLY A 157 -2.10 11.46 16.39
CA GLY A 157 -3.45 10.92 16.21
C GLY A 157 -4.34 11.77 15.28
N GLU A 158 -3.84 12.90 14.76
CA GLU A 158 -4.54 13.67 13.75
C GLU A 158 -4.77 12.81 12.50
N SER A 159 -6.01 12.80 11.99
CA SER A 159 -6.38 11.90 10.91
C SER A 159 -7.16 12.59 9.80
N LEU A 160 -7.11 11.97 8.62
CA LEU A 160 -7.91 12.31 7.46
C LEU A 160 -8.46 11.02 6.87
N THR A 161 -9.75 11.03 6.52
CA THR A 161 -10.43 9.92 5.87
C THR A 161 -10.52 10.17 4.37
N TYR A 162 -10.26 9.12 3.59
CA TYR A 162 -10.24 9.13 2.14
C TYR A 162 -11.29 8.15 1.61
N THR A 163 -11.85 8.48 0.45
CA THR A 163 -12.77 7.62 -0.29
C THR A 163 -12.03 6.97 -1.46
N LYS A 164 -12.33 5.70 -1.75
CA LYS A 164 -11.74 4.99 -2.89
C LYS A 164 -12.24 5.59 -4.21
N THR A 165 -11.36 5.76 -5.18
CA THR A 165 -11.69 6.38 -6.49
C THR A 165 -11.24 5.55 -7.69
N GLY A 166 -10.61 4.39 -7.47
CA GLY A 166 -10.13 3.47 -8.51
C GLY A 166 -9.93 2.06 -7.98
#